data_AF-A0A4R2KJE3-F1
#
_entry.id   AF-A0A4R2KJE3-F1
#
_cell.length_a   1.000
_cell.length_b   1.000
_cell.length_c   1.000
_cell.angle_alpha   90.00
_cell.angle_beta   90.00
_cell.angle_gamma   90.00
#
_symmetry.space_group_name_H-M   'P 1'
#
loop_
_entity.id
_entity.type
_entity.pdbx_description
1 polymer ?
#
loop_
_entity_poly.entity_id
_entity_poly.type
_entity_poly.pdbx_seq_one_letter_code
_entity_poly.pdbx_strand_id
1 'polypeptide(L)'
;MVGMGIELNIILAYAFGLILLYIVGYILLIPIKWTMKLMYNGIIGGIVLILLNLIGSFWNIHIAINPITALIAGILGVPGVVLMVVLQYLL
;
A
#
# COMPACT_ATOMS: atom_id res chain seq x y z
N MET A 1 46.22 -28.13 18.69
CA MET A 1 44.86 -28.68 18.88
C MET A 1 43.93 -27.49 19.02
N VAL A 2 43.23 -27.10 17.95
CA VAL A 2 42.23 -26.02 18.06
C VAL A 2 41.07 -26.59 18.88
N GLY A 3 40.80 -25.99 20.03
CA GLY A 3 39.79 -26.49 20.96
C GLY A 3 38.39 -26.31 20.38
N MET A 4 37.55 -27.35 20.48
CA MET A 4 36.16 -27.41 19.98
C MET A 4 35.29 -26.18 20.36
N GLY A 5 35.65 -25.42 21.40
CA GLY A 5 34.96 -24.19 21.78
C GLY A 5 35.07 -23.03 20.78
N ILE A 6 36.14 -22.96 19.98
CA ILE A 6 36.30 -21.91 18.96
C ILE A 6 35.38 -22.20 17.76
N GLU A 7 35.25 -23.46 17.35
CA GLU A 7 34.38 -23.86 16.24
C GLU A 7 32.91 -23.57 16.54
N LEU A 8 32.47 -23.82 17.78
CA LEU A 8 31.08 -23.59 18.20
C LEU A 8 30.73 -22.09 18.26
N ASN A 9 31.66 -21.25 18.71
CA ASN A 9 31.51 -19.78 18.67
C ASN A 9 31.39 -19.25 17.23
N ILE A 10 32.18 -19.78 16.30
CA ILE A 10 32.12 -19.39 14.89
C ILE A 10 30.75 -19.77 14.30
N ILE A 11 30.27 -20.99 14.55
CA ILE A 11 28.95 -21.46 14.08
C ILE A 11 27.83 -20.56 14.64
N LEU A 12 27.87 -20.23 15.93
CA LEU A 12 26.88 -19.34 16.55
C LEU A 12 26.92 -17.92 15.98
N ALA A 13 28.11 -17.37 15.72
CA ALA A 13 28.26 -16.04 15.13
C ALA A 13 27.69 -16.00 13.70
N TYR A 14 27.93 -17.03 12.88
CA TYR A 14 27.32 -17.14 11.56
C TYR A 14 25.81 -17.30 11.63
N ALA A 15 25.29 -18.15 12.52
CA ALA A 15 23.85 -18.31 12.71
C ALA A 15 23.18 -17.00 13.11
N PHE A 16 23.78 -16.27 14.07
CA PHE A 16 23.29 -14.97 14.50
C PHE A 16 23.32 -13.93 13.37
N GLY A 17 24.42 -13.87 12.61
CA GLY A 17 24.54 -13.00 11.45
C GLY A 17 23.50 -13.29 10.37
N LEU A 18 23.21 -14.57 10.12
CA LEU A 18 22.19 -14.98 9.15
C LEU A 18 20.78 -14.58 9.59
N ILE A 19 20.45 -14.75 10.87
CA ILE A 19 19.17 -14.32 11.45
C ILE A 19 19.03 -12.80 11.34
N LEU A 20 20.08 -12.05 11.69
CA LEU A 20 20.06 -10.59 11.61
C LEU A 20 19.85 -10.12 10.17
N LEU A 21 20.56 -10.73 9.21
CA LEU A 21 20.41 -10.46 7.78
C LEU A 21 18.98 -10.73 7.30
N TYR A 22 18.38 -11.85 7.75
CA TYR A 22 17.01 -12.19 7.41
C TYR A 22 16.01 -11.16 7.93
N ILE A 23 16.15 -10.71 9.19
CA ILE A 23 15.28 -9.70 9.79
C ILE A 23 15.39 -8.37 9.03
N VAL A 24 16.60 -7.91 8.75
CA VAL A 24 16.84 -6.66 8.02
C VAL A 24 16.27 -6.74 6.61
N GLY A 25 16.54 -7.83 5.89
CA GLY A 25 15.98 -8.07 4.56
C GLY A 25 14.44 -8.11 4.57
N TYR A 26 13.85 -8.76 5.57
CA TYR A 26 12.39 -8.85 5.69
C TYR A 26 11.74 -7.48 5.95
N ILE A 27 12.30 -6.67 6.86
CA ILE A 27 11.80 -5.32 7.18
C ILE A 27 11.77 -4.43 5.93
N LEU A 28 12.77 -4.54 5.05
CA LEU A 28 12.83 -3.79 3.79
C LEU A 28 11.81 -4.27 2.75
N LEU A 29 11.47 -5.56 2.73
CA LEU A 29 10.52 -6.13 1.77
C LEU A 29 9.06 -5.82 2.11
N ILE A 30 8.73 -5.63 3.39
CA ILE A 30 7.38 -5.27 3.84
C ILE A 30 6.86 -3.99 3.15
N PRO A 31 7.50 -2.81 3.24
CA PRO A 31 6.96 -1.55 2.69
C PRO A 31 6.81 -1.60 1.17
N ILE A 32 7.67 -2.33 0.46
CA ILE A 32 7.59 -2.49 -0.99
C ILE A 32 6.29 -3.18 -1.40
N LYS A 33 5.91 -4.25 -0.69
CA LYS A 33 4.66 -4.98 -0.95
C LYS A 33 3.42 -4.11 -0.72
N TRP A 34 3.43 -3.29 0.34
CA TRP A 34 2.33 -2.38 0.63
C TRP A 34 2.20 -1.27 -0.42
N THR A 35 3.33 -0.71 -0.86
CA THR A 35 3.36 0.32 -1.90
C THR A 35 2.76 -0.19 -3.21
N MET A 36 3.13 -1.41 -3.63
CA MET A 36 2.56 -2.02 -4.82
C MET A 36 1.04 -2.25 -4.71
N LYS A 37 0.56 -2.68 -3.54
CA LYS A 37 -0.87 -2.88 -3.30
C LYS A 37 -1.66 -1.56 -3.35
N LEU A 38 -1.10 -0.50 -2.76
CA LEU A 38 -1.67 0.85 -2.83
C LEU A 38 -1.71 1.36 -4.27
N MET A 39 -0.65 1.13 -5.05
CA MET A 39 -0.57 1.57 -6.43
C MET A 39 -1.64 0.90 -7.29
N TYR A 40 -1.85 -0.41 -7.15
CA TYR A 40 -2.91 -1.14 -7.86
C TYR A 40 -4.32 -0.65 -7.51
N ASN A 41 -4.63 -0.52 -6.21
CA ASN A 41 -5.93 -0.03 -5.75
C ASN A 41 -6.17 1.44 -6.16
N GLY A 42 -5.11 2.26 -6.14
CA GLY A 42 -5.15 3.65 -6.60
C GLY A 42 -5.40 3.76 -8.10
N ILE A 43 -4.79 2.90 -8.92
CA ILE A 43 -5.05 2.86 -10.37
C ILE A 43 -6.51 2.48 -10.63
N ILE A 44 -7.01 1.41 -10.01
CA ILE A 44 -8.40 0.99 -10.17
C ILE A 44 -9.36 2.10 -9.76
N GLY A 45 -9.17 2.67 -8.57
CA GLY A 45 -10.05 3.73 -8.09
C GLY A 45 -9.93 5.03 -8.87
N GLY A 46 -8.76 5.32 -9.44
CA GLY A 46 -8.57 6.42 -10.39
C GLY A 46 -9.37 6.21 -11.67
N ILE A 47 -9.35 5.00 -12.24
CA ILE A 47 -10.17 4.63 -13.41
C ILE A 47 -11.66 4.77 -13.09
N VAL A 48 -12.09 4.26 -11.93
CA VAL A 48 -13.47 4.38 -11.46
C VAL A 48 -13.89 5.84 -11.31
N LEU A 49 -13.05 6.70 -10.72
CA LEU A 49 -13.31 8.14 -10.60
C LEU A 49 -13.40 8.84 -11.95
N ILE A 50 -12.56 8.48 -12.92
CA ILE A 50 -12.63 9.05 -14.28
C ILE A 50 -13.97 8.71 -14.92
N LEU A 51 -14.40 7.43 -14.86
CA LEU A 51 -15.69 7.00 -15.39
C LEU A 51 -16.85 7.71 -14.69
N LEU A 52 -16.76 7.87 -13.37
CA LEU A 52 -17.77 8.55 -12.59
C LEU A 52 -17.83 10.05 -12.86
N ASN A 53 -16.71 10.74 -13.03
CA ASN A 53 -16.71 12.15 -13.43
C ASN A 53 -17.28 12.34 -14.84
N LEU A 54 -17.07 11.37 -15.74
CA LEU A 54 -17.68 11.36 -17.08
C LEU A 54 -19.21 11.24 -17.00
N ILE A 55 -19.73 10.29 -16.23
CA ILE A 55 -21.18 10.09 -16.06
C ILE A 55 -21.80 11.20 -15.17
N GLY A 56 -21.09 11.60 -14.12
CA GLY A 56 -21.49 12.62 -13.16
C GLY A 56 -21.47 14.03 -13.73
N SER A 57 -20.72 14.28 -14.81
CA SER A 57 -20.76 15.54 -15.55
C SER A 57 -22.16 15.87 -16.07
N PHE A 58 -23.01 14.87 -16.35
CA PHE A 58 -24.41 15.12 -16.73
C PHE A 58 -25.22 15.73 -15.57
N TRP A 59 -24.79 15.53 -14.33
CA TRP A 59 -25.44 16.00 -13.11
C TRP A 59 -24.61 17.09 -12.38
N ASN A 60 -23.62 17.71 -13.05
CA ASN A 60 -22.67 18.66 -12.47
C ASN A 60 -21.87 18.13 -11.26
N ILE A 61 -21.70 16.81 -11.14
CA ILE A 61 -20.90 16.20 -10.08
C ILE A 61 -19.46 16.06 -10.58
N HIS A 62 -18.54 16.76 -9.92
CA HIS A 62 -17.11 16.71 -10.21
C HIS A 62 -16.32 16.42 -8.94
N ILE A 63 -15.78 15.21 -8.84
CA ILE A 63 -14.93 14.77 -7.74
C ILE A 63 -13.46 14.96 -8.13
N ALA A 64 -12.66 15.57 -7.27
CA ALA A 64 -11.24 15.73 -7.51
C ALA A 64 -10.54 14.36 -7.64
N ILE A 65 -9.75 14.17 -8.70
CA ILE A 65 -8.98 12.94 -8.93
C ILE A 65 -7.59 13.14 -8.31
N ASN A 66 -7.37 12.57 -7.13
CA ASN A 66 -6.09 12.56 -6.45
C ASN A 66 -5.83 11.15 -5.84
N PRO A 67 -4.60 10.82 -5.41
CA PRO A 67 -4.31 9.49 -4.88
C PRO A 67 -5.18 9.09 -3.69
N ILE A 68 -5.60 10.05 -2.86
CA ILE A 68 -6.45 9.82 -1.69
C ILE A 68 -7.87 9.45 -2.14
N THR A 69 -8.49 10.27 -3.01
CA THR A 69 -9.83 10.01 -3.54
C THR A 69 -9.85 8.76 -4.40
N ALA A 70 -8.79 8.49 -5.16
CA ALA A 70 -8.62 7.27 -5.93
C ALA A 70 -8.54 6.04 -5.01
N LEU A 71 -7.80 6.10 -3.91
CA LEU A 71 -7.79 5.00 -2.93
C LEU A 71 -9.14 4.82 -2.25
N ILE A 72 -9.81 5.90 -1.87
CA ILE A 72 -11.17 5.86 -1.28
C ILE A 72 -12.16 5.23 -2.27
N ALA A 73 -12.17 5.67 -3.53
CA ALA A 73 -13.02 5.12 -4.58
C ALA A 73 -12.65 3.67 -4.94
N GLY A 74 -11.37 3.32 -4.93
CA GLY A 74 -10.89 1.97 -5.26
C GLY A 74 -11.14 0.96 -4.14
N ILE A 75 -11.07 1.38 -2.88
CA ILE A 75 -11.30 0.52 -1.70
C ILE A 75 -12.80 0.44 -1.37
N LEU A 76 -13.51 1.57 -1.38
CA LEU A 76 -14.92 1.64 -1.00
C LEU A 76 -15.87 1.52 -2.19
N GLY A 77 -15.42 1.69 -3.44
CA GLY A 77 -16.29 1.62 -4.61
C GLY A 77 -17.38 2.69 -4.60
N VAL A 78 -18.59 2.30 -5.03
CA VAL A 78 -19.79 3.15 -5.07
C VAL A 78 -20.06 3.87 -3.73
N PRO A 79 -20.01 3.21 -2.54
CA PRO A 79 -20.20 3.92 -1.27
C PRO A 79 -19.20 5.06 -1.04
N GLY A 80 -17.94 4.92 -1.48
CA GLY A 80 -16.94 5.99 -1.38
C GLY A 80 -17.32 7.21 -2.20
N VAL A 81 -17.92 7.00 -3.37
CA VAL A 81 -18.39 8.05 -4.28
C VAL A 81 -19.56 8.79 -3.67
N VAL A 82 -20.54 8.07 -3.12
CA VAL A 82 -21.68 8.67 -2.42
C VAL A 82 -21.19 9.55 -1.26
N LEU A 83 -20.21 9.07 -0.49
CA LEU A 83 -19.59 9.85 0.59
C LEU A 83 -18.93 11.14 0.09
N MET A 84 -18.19 11.07 -1.03
CA MET A 84 -17.53 12.24 -1.63
C MET A 84 -18.54 13.27 -2.16
N VAL A 85 -19.64 12.82 -2.77
CA VAL A 85 -20.73 13.69 -3.21
C VAL A 85 -21.42 14.35 -2.02
N VAL A 86 -21.72 13.60 -0.96
CA VAL A 86 -22.32 14.15 0.26
C VAL A 86 -21.40 15.18 0.91
N LEU A 87 -20.09 14.91 0.99
CA LEU A 87 -19.11 15.88 1.49
C LEU A 87 -19.06 17.15 0.64
N GLN A 88 -19.19 17.04 -0.68
CA GLN A 88 -19.21 18.18 -1.60
C GLN A 88 -20.49 19.02 -1.48
N TYR A 89 -21.61 18.43 -1.07
CA TYR A 89 -22.85 19.16 -0.79
C TYR A 89 -22.92 19.75 0.63
N LEU A 90 -22.13 19.20 1.57
CA LEU A 90 -22.11 19.66 2.97
C LEU A 90 -21.10 20.80 3.21
N LEU A 91 -20.02 20.86 2.42
CA LEU A 91 -18.97 21.87 2.45
C LEU A 91 -19.18 22.94 1.36
#